data_AF-A0A7X2D9J1-F1
#
_entry.id   AF-A0A7X2D9J1-F1
#
_cell.length_a   1.000
_cell.length_b   1.000
_cell.length_c   1.000
_cell.angle_alpha   90.00
_cell.angle_beta   90.00
_cell.angle_gamma   90.00
#
_symmetry.space_group_name_H-M   'P 1'
#
loop_
_entity.id
_entity.type
_entity.pdbx_description
1 polymer ?
#
loop_
_entity_poly.entity_id
_entity_poly.type
_entity_poly.pdbx_seq_one_letter_code
_entity_poly.pdbx_strand_id
1 'polypeptide(L)'
;MDEQELVRQIQEGDEMAFAEIVKIYKDKIVNFLCKLTGDYQKAVDLSQETFMRVYFKAHKYRPVAPLSSWIYAIASNLAKTEMKKMRKYAVISLDEVQNRVPIEAYRKNPPDSGLTRNLKKALDSLHPRL
;
A
#
# COMPACT_ATOMS: atom_id res chain seq x y z
N MET A 1 0.24 13.24 -27.92
CA MET A 1 1.23 13.40 -26.83
C MET A 1 2.09 12.16 -26.84
N ASP A 2 3.40 12.31 -26.95
CA ASP A 2 4.32 11.17 -27.04
C ASP A 2 4.67 10.68 -25.62
N GLU A 3 4.43 9.40 -25.35
CA GLU A 3 4.74 8.78 -24.06
C GLU A 3 6.23 8.81 -23.76
N GLN A 4 7.08 8.74 -24.79
CA GLN A 4 8.53 8.79 -24.60
C GLN A 4 8.97 10.18 -24.13
N GLU A 5 8.38 11.23 -24.68
CA GLU A 5 8.64 12.61 -24.26
C GLU A 5 8.16 12.86 -22.84
N LEU A 6 6.96 12.40 -22.48
CA LEU A 6 6.47 12.48 -21.10
C LEU A 6 7.42 11.79 -20.12
N VAL A 7 7.92 10.60 -20.46
CA VAL A 7 8.87 9.89 -19.60
C VAL A 7 10.18 10.66 -19.47
N ARG A 8 10.67 11.28 -20.54
CA ARG A 8 11.89 12.10 -20.47
C ARG A 8 11.70 13.28 -19.52
N GLN A 9 10.57 13.97 -19.63
CA GLN A 9 10.23 15.09 -18.74
C GLN A 9 10.11 14.64 -17.27
N ILE A 10 9.50 13.47 -17.01
CA ILE A 10 9.45 12.89 -15.66
C ILE A 10 10.85 12.57 -15.13
N GLN A 11 11.76 12.10 -15.99
CA GLN A 11 13.16 11.85 -15.61
C GLN A 11 13.92 13.14 -15.27
N GLU A 12 13.51 14.27 -15.82
CA GLU A 12 14.02 15.61 -15.54
C GLU A 12 13.33 16.26 -14.31
N GLY A 13 12.32 15.60 -13.72
CA GLY A 13 11.61 16.06 -12.52
C GLY A 13 10.31 16.81 -12.80
N ASP A 14 9.77 16.74 -14.01
CA ASP A 14 8.50 17.39 -14.36
C ASP A 14 7.29 16.64 -13.76
N GLU A 15 6.70 17.23 -12.73
CA GLU A 15 5.50 16.71 -12.06
C GLU A 15 4.24 16.79 -12.93
N MET A 16 4.15 17.74 -13.86
CA MET A 16 3.02 17.89 -14.77
C MET A 16 3.02 16.78 -15.81
N ALA A 17 4.19 16.42 -16.33
CA ALA A 17 4.35 15.27 -17.22
C ALA A 17 3.92 13.96 -16.52
N PHE A 18 4.24 13.82 -15.22
CA PHE A 18 3.78 12.68 -14.43
C PHE A 18 2.26 12.69 -14.24
N ALA A 19 1.64 13.85 -13.97
CA ALA A 19 0.20 13.96 -13.82
C ALA A 19 -0.55 13.51 -15.08
N GLU A 20 -0.04 13.81 -16.28
CA GLU A 20 -0.61 13.33 -17.54
C GLU A 20 -0.53 11.80 -17.67
N ILE A 21 0.60 11.19 -17.28
CA ILE A 21 0.71 9.72 -17.21
C ILE A 21 -0.32 9.13 -16.25
N VAL A 22 -0.46 9.68 -15.04
CA VAL A 22 -1.46 9.22 -14.07
C VAL A 22 -2.86 9.32 -14.66
N LYS A 23 -3.20 10.43 -15.29
CA LYS A 23 -4.51 10.64 -15.92
C LYS A 23 -4.81 9.61 -17.02
N ILE A 24 -3.83 9.24 -17.84
CA ILE A 24 -4.00 8.26 -18.92
C ILE A 24 -4.19 6.83 -18.39
N TYR A 25 -3.49 6.49 -17.30
CA TYR A 25 -3.37 5.10 -16.84
C TYR A 25 -4.18 4.76 -15.59
N LYS A 26 -4.62 5.73 -14.79
CA LYS A 26 -5.29 5.52 -13.50
C LYS A 26 -6.42 4.49 -13.60
N ASP A 27 -7.42 4.76 -14.43
CA ASP A 27 -8.60 3.90 -14.50
C ASP A 27 -8.26 2.51 -15.07
N LYS A 28 -7.30 2.45 -16.01
CA LYS A 28 -6.83 1.19 -16.59
C LYS A 28 -6.15 0.31 -15.54
N ILE A 29 -5.33 0.90 -14.68
CA ILE A 29 -4.61 0.20 -13.61
C ILE A 29 -5.54 -0.19 -12.47
N VAL A 30 -6.46 0.69 -12.05
CA VAL A 30 -7.49 0.36 -11.06
C VAL A 30 -8.35 -0.81 -11.55
N ASN A 31 -8.85 -0.78 -12.79
CA ASN A 31 -9.65 -1.86 -13.36
C ASN A 31 -8.88 -3.19 -13.44
N PHE A 32 -7.61 -3.14 -13.84
CA PHE A 32 -6.74 -4.30 -13.88
C PHE A 32 -6.50 -4.91 -12.49
N LEU A 33 -6.20 -4.07 -11.50
CA LEU A 33 -5.97 -4.49 -10.13
C LEU A 33 -7.27 -5.00 -9.49
N CYS A 34 -8.42 -4.41 -9.80
CA CYS A 34 -9.72 -4.87 -9.34
C CYS A 34 -10.02 -6.30 -9.83
N LYS A 35 -9.70 -6.61 -11.09
CA LYS A 35 -9.82 -7.98 -11.63
C LYS A 35 -8.92 -8.99 -10.93
N LEU A 36 -7.74 -8.56 -10.47
CA LEU A 36 -6.79 -9.43 -9.79
C LEU A 36 -7.12 -9.63 -8.30
N THR A 37 -7.58 -8.58 -7.64
CA THR A 37 -7.79 -8.57 -6.18
C THR A 37 -9.22 -8.91 -5.76
N GLY A 38 -10.20 -8.67 -6.64
CA GLY A 38 -11.62 -8.77 -6.29
C GLY A 38 -12.11 -7.67 -5.35
N ASP A 39 -11.28 -6.66 -5.06
CA ASP A 39 -11.57 -5.59 -4.10
C ASP A 39 -11.20 -4.24 -4.72
N TYR A 40 -12.22 -3.40 -4.94
CA TYR A 40 -12.05 -2.09 -5.55
C TYR A 40 -11.22 -1.14 -4.68
N GLN A 41 -11.45 -1.12 -3.37
CA GLN A 41 -10.73 -0.22 -2.47
C GLN A 41 -9.25 -0.60 -2.45
N LYS A 42 -8.96 -1.90 -2.36
CA LYS A 42 -7.59 -2.40 -2.46
C LYS A 42 -6.95 -2.07 -3.81
N ALA A 43 -7.72 -2.16 -4.90
CA ALA A 43 -7.23 -1.81 -6.24
C ALA A 43 -6.86 -0.31 -6.34
N VAL A 44 -7.65 0.57 -5.75
CA VAL A 44 -7.35 2.01 -5.66
C VAL A 44 -6.05 2.24 -4.89
N ASP A 45 -5.87 1.63 -3.72
CA ASP A 45 -4.64 1.76 -2.92
C ASP A 45 -3.41 1.25 -3.67
N LEU A 46 -3.52 0.06 -4.28
CA LEU A 46 -2.43 -0.52 -5.07
C LEU A 46 -2.11 0.30 -6.33
N SER A 47 -3.10 0.98 -6.91
CA SER A 47 -2.86 1.88 -8.05
C SER A 47 -2.02 3.09 -7.64
N GLN A 48 -2.30 3.68 -6.47
CA GLN A 48 -1.52 4.80 -5.94
C GLN A 48 -0.06 4.39 -5.70
N GLU A 49 0.15 3.27 -5.03
CA GLU A 49 1.50 2.69 -4.82
C GLU A 49 2.20 2.36 -6.14
N THR A 50 1.45 1.90 -7.16
CA THR A 50 2.00 1.67 -8.50
C THR A 50 2.56 2.96 -9.08
N PHE A 51 1.77 4.05 -9.08
CA PHE A 51 2.20 5.33 -9.64
C PHE A 51 3.34 5.95 -8.83
N MET A 52 3.34 5.86 -7.51
CA MET A 52 4.49 6.27 -6.69
C MET A 52 5.77 5.54 -7.12
N ARG A 53 5.70 4.22 -7.33
CA ARG A 53 6.86 3.44 -7.81
C ARG A 53 7.27 3.79 -9.24
N VAL A 54 6.33 4.10 -10.11
CA VAL A 54 6.61 4.58 -11.46
C VAL A 54 7.40 5.88 -11.38
N TYR A 55 6.95 6.85 -10.59
CA TYR A 55 7.63 8.13 -10.38
C TYR A 55 9.06 7.92 -9.86
N PHE A 56 9.22 7.23 -8.72
CA PHE A 56 10.54 7.03 -8.12
C PHE A 56 11.48 6.18 -8.97
N LYS A 57 10.97 5.35 -9.88
CA LYS A 57 11.80 4.52 -10.77
C LYS A 57 11.91 5.07 -12.18
N ALA A 58 11.31 6.21 -12.49
CA ALA A 58 11.28 6.78 -13.84
C ALA A 58 12.71 6.97 -14.40
N HIS A 59 13.66 7.43 -13.59
CA HIS A 59 15.08 7.55 -13.95
C HIS A 59 15.75 6.23 -14.39
N LYS A 60 15.24 5.08 -13.95
CA LYS A 60 15.73 3.74 -14.33
C LYS A 60 15.01 3.16 -15.53
N TYR A 61 13.91 3.77 -15.96
CA TYR A 61 13.19 3.28 -17.12
C TYR A 61 14.06 3.46 -18.37
N ARG A 62 14.17 2.38 -19.12
CA ARG A 62 14.76 2.35 -20.46
C ARG A 62 13.64 1.92 -21.41
N PRO A 63 13.48 2.56 -22.57
CA PRO A 63 12.41 2.25 -23.52
C PRO A 63 12.69 0.95 -24.31
N VAL A 64 13.08 -0.12 -23.59
CA VAL A 64 13.22 -1.48 -24.12
C VAL A 64 11.88 -2.20 -24.22
N ALA A 65 10.87 -1.69 -23.52
CA ALA A 65 9.49 -2.13 -23.57
C ALA A 65 8.56 -0.90 -23.54
N PRO A 66 7.29 -1.02 -24.00
CA PRO A 66 6.32 0.06 -23.87
C PRO A 66 6.11 0.50 -22.41
N LEU A 67 5.82 1.79 -22.21
CA LEU A 67 5.59 2.36 -20.88
C LEU A 67 4.45 1.65 -20.16
N SER A 68 3.36 1.41 -20.88
CA SER A 68 2.23 0.61 -20.41
C SER A 68 2.68 -0.71 -19.80
N SER A 69 3.42 -1.54 -20.55
CA SER A 69 3.93 -2.83 -20.09
C SER A 69 4.72 -2.73 -18.78
N TRP A 70 5.54 -1.68 -18.64
CA TRP A 70 6.29 -1.43 -17.41
C TRP A 70 5.41 -1.07 -16.21
N ILE A 71 4.42 -0.18 -16.40
CA ILE A 71 3.44 0.18 -15.36
C ILE A 71 2.64 -1.06 -14.93
N TYR A 72 2.15 -1.87 -15.89
CA TYR A 72 1.42 -3.11 -15.61
C TYR A 72 2.28 -4.15 -14.88
N ALA A 73 3.58 -4.24 -15.19
CA ALA A 73 4.50 -5.12 -14.48
C ALA A 73 4.66 -4.72 -13.00
N ILE A 74 4.78 -3.43 -12.72
CA ILE A 74 4.82 -2.90 -11.33
C ILE A 74 3.51 -3.24 -10.60
N ALA A 75 2.37 -2.93 -11.21
CA ALA A 75 1.04 -3.20 -10.65
C ALA A 75 0.83 -4.69 -10.36
N SER A 76 1.18 -5.57 -11.31
CA SER A 76 1.05 -7.02 -11.15
C SER A 76 1.91 -7.55 -9.99
N ASN A 77 3.14 -7.07 -9.85
CA ASN A 77 4.03 -7.49 -8.76
C ASN A 77 3.53 -7.04 -7.38
N LEU A 78 2.96 -5.83 -7.31
CA LEU A 78 2.29 -5.33 -6.12
C LEU A 78 1.10 -6.19 -5.72
N ALA A 79 0.18 -6.45 -6.66
CA ALA A 79 -0.98 -7.29 -6.42
C ALA A 79 -0.59 -8.71 -5.97
N LYS A 80 0.37 -9.35 -6.64
CA LYS A 80 0.88 -10.68 -6.26
C LYS A 80 1.44 -10.71 -4.84
N THR A 81 2.19 -9.67 -4.47
CA THR A 81 2.75 -9.54 -3.12
C THR A 81 1.64 -9.40 -2.08
N GLU A 82 0.65 -8.55 -2.36
CA GLU A 82 -0.49 -8.33 -1.46
C GLU A 82 -1.34 -9.60 -1.30
N MET A 83 -1.68 -10.27 -2.40
CA MET A 83 -2.42 -11.54 -2.35
C MET A 83 -1.67 -12.65 -1.62
N LYS A 84 -0.33 -12.66 -1.68
CA LYS A 84 0.50 -13.59 -0.90
C LYS A 84 0.45 -13.26 0.59
N LYS A 85 0.43 -11.98 0.97
CA LYS A 85 0.24 -11.57 2.37
C LYS A 85 -1.15 -11.98 2.88
N MET A 86 -2.21 -11.68 2.12
CA MET A 86 -3.58 -12.03 2.50
C MET A 86 -3.75 -13.54 2.71
N ARG A 87 -3.21 -14.36 1.79
CA ARG A 87 -3.19 -15.82 1.96
C ARG A 87 -2.45 -16.27 3.22
N LYS A 88 -1.31 -15.67 3.54
CA LYS A 88 -0.59 -15.99 4.79
C LYS A 88 -1.43 -15.70 6.04
N TYR A 89 -2.17 -14.60 6.08
CA TYR A 89 -3.01 -14.25 7.21
C TYR A 89 -4.31 -15.07 7.27
N ALA A 90 -4.84 -15.50 6.13
CA ALA A 90 -6.04 -16.33 6.06
C ALA A 90 -5.80 -17.79 6.50
N VAL A 91 -4.56 -18.28 6.46
CA VAL A 91 -4.18 -19.67 6.79
C VAL A 91 -3.79 -19.82 8.27
N ILE A 92 -3.75 -18.74 9.05
CA ILE A 92 -3.41 -18.81 10.48
C ILE A 92 -4.63 -19.37 11.23
N SER A 93 -4.52 -20.58 11.77
CA SER A 93 -5.49 -21.13 12.71
C SER A 93 -5.54 -20.27 13.98
N LEU A 94 -6.70 -20.16 14.62
CA LEU A 94 -6.84 -19.52 15.94
C LEU A 94 -5.82 -20.06 16.97
N ASP A 95 -5.47 -21.34 16.88
CA ASP A 95 -4.42 -21.99 17.70
C ASP A 95 -2.99 -21.48 17.42
N GLU A 96 -2.68 -21.06 16.19
CA GLU A 96 -1.37 -20.48 15.85
C GLU A 96 -1.25 -19.02 16.32
N VAL A 97 -2.35 -18.26 16.34
CA VAL A 97 -2.38 -16.88 16.87
C VAL A 97 -2.07 -16.89 18.36
N GLN A 98 -2.61 -17.86 19.11
CA GLN A 98 -2.40 -18.00 20.55
C GLN A 98 -0.94 -18.30 20.91
N ASN A 99 -0.18 -18.92 19.99
CA ASN A 99 1.22 -19.27 20.17
C ASN A 99 2.23 -18.21 19.66
N ARG A 100 1.81 -17.27 18.80
CA ARG A 100 2.70 -16.21 18.26
C ARG A 100 2.69 -14.89 19.02
N VAL A 101 1.70 -14.68 19.89
CA VAL A 101 1.72 -13.58 20.84
C VAL A 101 2.17 -14.19 22.17
N PRO A 102 3.40 -13.97 22.65
CA PRO A 102 3.71 -14.33 24.02
C PRO A 102 2.81 -13.48 24.91
N ILE A 103 1.75 -14.07 25.45
CA ILE A 103 0.96 -13.47 26.54
C ILE A 103 1.91 -13.12 27.70
N GLU A 104 3.04 -13.82 27.81
CA GLU A 104 4.14 -13.52 28.73
C GLU A 104 4.81 -12.16 28.51
N ALA A 105 4.86 -11.62 27.28
CA ALA A 105 5.47 -10.32 27.01
C ALA A 105 4.68 -9.16 27.67
N TYR A 106 3.35 -9.31 27.77
CA TYR A 106 2.50 -8.38 28.54
C TYR A 106 2.66 -8.52 30.05
N ARG A 107 3.04 -9.71 30.55
CA ARG A 107 3.28 -9.93 31.99
C ARG A 107 4.64 -9.44 32.46
N LYS A 108 5.68 -9.46 31.61
CA LYS A 108 7.05 -9.12 32.00
C LYS A 108 7.41 -7.64 31.92
N ASN A 109 6.72 -6.86 31.11
CA ASN A 109 6.88 -5.40 31.06
C ASN A 109 5.50 -4.75 31.18
N PRO A 110 4.98 -4.51 32.40
CA PRO A 110 3.80 -3.68 32.52
C PRO A 110 4.11 -2.33 31.87
N PRO A 111 3.21 -1.79 31.02
CA PRO A 111 3.36 -0.43 30.52
C PRO A 111 3.56 0.48 31.73
N ASP A 112 4.57 1.36 31.66
CA ASP A 112 4.90 2.35 32.68
C ASP A 112 3.64 2.71 33.47
N SER A 113 3.65 2.48 34.78
CA SER A 113 2.50 2.73 35.66
C SER A 113 1.90 4.13 35.47
N GLY A 114 2.72 5.09 34.99
CA GLY A 114 2.26 6.40 34.53
C GLY A 114 1.35 6.36 33.30
N LEU A 115 1.67 5.56 32.28
CA LEU A 115 0.89 5.38 31.06
C LEU A 115 -0.45 4.70 31.35
N THR A 116 -0.49 3.65 32.16
CA THR A 116 -1.76 2.99 32.55
C THR A 116 -2.66 3.93 33.34
N ARG A 117 -2.07 4.72 34.25
CA ARG A 117 -2.80 5.76 35.02
C ARG A 117 -3.34 6.87 34.12
N ASN A 118 -2.56 7.31 33.12
CA ASN A 118 -2.97 8.34 32.18
C ASN A 118 -4.04 7.83 31.20
N LEU A 119 -3.94 6.58 30.75
CA LEU A 119 -4.94 5.93 29.90
C LEU A 119 -6.27 5.74 30.64
N LYS A 120 -6.21 5.32 31.91
CA LYS A 120 -7.40 5.22 32.77
C LYS A 120 -8.06 6.58 32.97
N LYS A 121 -7.29 7.63 33.28
CA LYS A 121 -7.81 9.00 33.37
C LYS A 121 -8.43 9.48 32.06
N ALA A 122 -7.81 9.16 30.92
CA ALA A 122 -8.32 9.54 29.60
C ALA A 122 -9.65 8.83 29.27
N LEU A 123 -9.75 7.53 29.57
CA LEU A 123 -10.98 6.76 29.40
C LEU A 123 -12.09 7.22 30.35
N ASP A 124 -11.76 7.50 31.60
CA ASP A 124 -12.70 8.05 32.59
C ASP A 124 -13.17 9.46 32.16
N SER A 125 -12.31 10.26 31.52
CA SER A 125 -12.66 11.59 30.98
C SER A 125 -13.48 11.57 29.68
N LEU A 126 -13.47 10.44 28.97
CA LEU A 126 -14.26 10.22 27.75
C LEU A 126 -15.71 9.81 28.06
N HIS A 127 -16.06 9.61 29.34
CA HIS A 127 -17.43 9.40 29.77
C HIS A 127 -17.98 10.63 30.51
N PRO A 128 -18.82 11.43 29.85
CA PRO A 128 -19.91 12.12 30.51
C PRO A 128 -21.26 11.54 30.08
N ARG A 129 -21.95 10.98 31.09
CA ARG A 129 -23.41 10.77 31.22
C ARG A 129 -24.02 9.54 30.52
N LEU A 130 -24.26 8.51 31.33
CA LEU A 130 -25.64 8.17 31.70
C LEU A 130 -25.86 8.61 33.16
#